data_AF-A0A8T5R2B7-F1
#
_entry.id   AF-A0A8T5R2B7-F1
#
_cell.length_a   1.000
_cell.length_b   1.000
_cell.length_c   1.000
_cell.angle_alpha   90.00
_cell.angle_beta   90.00
_cell.angle_gamma   90.00
#
_symmetry.space_group_name_H-M   'P 1'
#
loop_
_entity.id
_entity.type
_entity.pdbx_description
1 polymer ?
#
loop_
_entity_poly.entity_id
_entity_poly.type
_entity_poly.pdbx_seq_one_letter_code
_entity_poly.pdbx_strand_id
1 'polypeptide(L)'
;MLHVRLSAFMLAVLVALGGIPSGAGADATKFDDRLLQVLSDTTGPVGAIVTTHGPPEAAADAARSLGGDIVWVYDIIDGFSLKASRGVLDVLSLRSDVERIWLDRPMTTVMDNSAYAIESDKAWAAGIDGSGLSVAVIDTGIDSLHPFFSGAISACVSTIGGLVSPECTDSDGHGTHVAGTVASRDSKYPGVAPGASLAVVRVL
;
A
#
# COMPACT_ATOMS: atom_id res chain seq x y z
N MET A 1 24.63 26.15 -41.68
CA MET A 1 23.83 26.76 -40.61
C MET A 1 22.71 25.80 -40.22
N LEU A 2 22.87 25.04 -39.14
CA LEU A 2 21.85 24.83 -38.11
C LEU A 2 22.53 24.08 -36.95
N HIS A 3 22.50 24.69 -35.78
CA HIS A 3 23.19 24.26 -34.58
C HIS A 3 22.45 23.09 -33.92
N VAL A 4 23.11 21.95 -33.75
CA VAL A 4 22.67 20.91 -32.81
C VAL A 4 23.15 21.35 -31.43
N ARG A 5 22.24 21.85 -30.59
CA ARG A 5 22.53 22.11 -29.17
C ARG A 5 22.50 20.77 -28.43
N LEU A 6 23.67 20.27 -28.07
CA LEU A 6 23.81 19.30 -26.98
C LEU A 6 23.45 20.03 -25.67
N SER A 7 22.28 19.75 -25.10
CA SER A 7 22.04 19.99 -23.67
C SER A 7 22.59 18.81 -22.89
N ALA A 8 23.84 18.94 -22.44
CA ALA A 8 24.43 18.05 -21.46
C ALA A 8 23.79 18.33 -20.09
N PHE A 9 22.88 17.45 -19.65
CA PHE A 9 22.55 17.35 -18.23
C PHE A 9 23.68 16.59 -17.55
N MET A 10 24.67 17.32 -17.07
CA MET A 10 25.75 16.81 -16.24
C MET A 10 25.21 16.67 -14.82
N LEU A 11 24.57 15.54 -14.52
CA LEU A 11 24.33 15.14 -13.14
C LEU A 11 25.66 14.64 -12.59
N ALA A 12 26.33 15.47 -11.81
CA ALA A 12 27.57 15.10 -11.13
C ALA A 12 27.26 13.98 -10.12
N VAL A 13 27.58 12.74 -10.48
CA VAL A 13 27.58 11.60 -9.56
C VAL A 13 28.85 11.71 -8.72
N LEU A 14 28.74 12.32 -7.55
CA LEU A 14 29.76 12.26 -6.51
C LEU A 14 29.26 11.28 -5.44
N VAL A 15 29.42 9.97 -5.69
CA VAL A 15 29.27 8.96 -4.62
C VAL A 15 30.57 8.95 -3.83
N ALA A 16 30.69 9.87 -2.88
CA ALA A 16 31.62 9.72 -1.77
C ALA A 16 30.95 8.83 -0.71
N LEU A 17 31.74 8.00 -0.03
CA LEU A 17 31.34 7.14 1.10
C LEU A 17 30.78 7.91 2.34
N GLY A 18 30.47 9.19 2.20
CA GLY A 18 29.75 10.00 3.17
C GLY A 18 28.33 10.24 2.65
N GLY A 19 27.32 9.93 3.47
CA GLY A 19 25.91 10.07 3.09
C GLY A 19 25.57 11.46 2.53
N ILE A 20 24.53 11.50 1.69
CA ILE A 20 24.07 12.75 1.05
C ILE A 20 23.71 13.77 2.15
N PRO A 21 24.35 14.95 2.17
CA PRO A 21 24.04 15.98 3.15
C PRO A 21 22.59 16.43 3.00
N SER A 22 21.86 16.51 4.12
CA SER A 22 20.45 16.89 4.17
C SER A 22 20.24 18.41 4.19
N GLY A 23 19.09 18.85 3.69
CA GLY A 23 18.55 20.22 3.87
C GLY A 23 19.04 21.30 2.92
N ALA A 24 20.17 21.13 2.21
CA ALA A 24 20.65 22.11 1.25
C ALA A 24 20.04 21.88 -0.14
N GLY A 25 18.96 22.60 -0.46
CA GLY A 25 18.38 22.65 -1.81
C GLY A 25 17.17 21.77 -2.05
N ALA A 26 16.51 21.22 -1.02
CA ALA A 26 15.26 20.48 -1.20
C ALA A 26 14.11 21.40 -1.66
N ASP A 27 13.23 20.90 -2.53
CA ASP A 27 11.95 21.55 -2.83
C ASP A 27 10.92 21.17 -1.75
N ALA A 28 10.86 22.00 -0.70
CA ALA A 28 9.97 21.78 0.44
C ALA A 28 8.47 21.72 0.05
N THR A 29 8.08 22.27 -1.11
CA THR A 29 6.67 22.30 -1.52
C THR A 29 6.13 20.93 -1.92
N LYS A 30 7.02 19.99 -2.23
CA LYS A 30 6.68 18.61 -2.60
C LYS A 30 6.60 17.66 -1.41
N PHE A 31 6.95 18.11 -0.21
CA PHE A 31 6.86 17.26 0.97
C PHE A 31 5.50 17.40 1.64
N ASP A 32 4.97 16.28 2.11
CA ASP A 32 3.90 16.27 3.09
C ASP A 32 4.38 16.86 4.43
N ASP A 33 3.55 17.69 5.06
CA ASP A 33 3.91 18.39 6.31
C ASP A 33 4.24 17.41 7.45
N ARG A 34 3.55 16.26 7.50
CA ARG A 34 3.80 15.25 8.54
C ARG A 34 5.08 14.49 8.26
N LEU A 35 5.43 14.27 7.00
CA LEU A 35 6.74 13.75 6.63
C LEU A 35 7.85 14.70 7.10
N LEU A 36 7.69 16.01 6.89
CA LEU A 36 8.65 17.00 7.38
C LEU A 36 8.80 16.95 8.91
N GLN A 37 7.70 16.75 9.64
CA GLN A 37 7.72 16.58 11.09
C GLN A 37 8.46 15.29 11.51
N VAL A 38 8.20 14.15 10.86
CA VAL A 38 8.93 12.91 11.18
C VAL A 38 10.43 13.05 10.88
N LEU A 39 10.77 13.74 9.80
CA LEU A 39 12.15 13.99 9.39
C LEU A 39 12.88 15.00 10.29
N SER A 40 12.18 15.86 11.04
CA SER A 40 12.82 16.71 12.06
C SER A 40 13.19 15.91 13.31
N ASP A 41 12.46 14.84 13.58
CA ASP A 41 12.55 14.10 14.84
C ASP A 41 13.41 12.83 14.71
N THR A 42 13.67 12.38 13.47
CA THR A 42 14.34 11.11 13.19
C THR A 42 15.56 11.30 12.28
N THR A 43 16.66 10.64 12.60
CA THR A 43 17.90 10.63 11.78
C THR A 43 18.05 9.39 10.90
N GLY A 44 17.27 8.33 11.16
CA GLY A 44 17.25 7.09 10.39
C GLY A 44 16.37 7.15 9.12
N PRO A 45 16.37 6.09 8.31
CA PRO A 45 15.50 5.99 7.14
C PRO A 45 14.02 6.06 7.52
N VAL A 46 13.24 6.79 6.73
CA VAL A 46 11.79 6.95 6.90
C VAL A 46 11.08 6.31 5.71
N GLY A 47 9.94 5.66 5.97
CA GLY A 47 9.06 5.16 4.92
C GLY A 47 8.35 6.32 4.24
N ALA A 48 8.40 6.36 2.90
CA ALA A 48 7.74 7.38 2.11
C ALA A 48 7.07 6.77 0.88
N ILE A 49 6.04 7.45 0.39
CA ILE A 49 5.40 7.19 -0.90
C ILE A 49 5.69 8.39 -1.81
N VAL A 50 6.25 8.14 -2.98
CA VAL A 50 6.58 9.17 -3.98
C VAL A 50 5.59 9.04 -5.13
N THR A 51 4.88 10.12 -5.44
CA THR A 51 4.03 10.22 -6.64
C THR A 51 4.76 11.03 -7.71
N THR A 52 4.56 10.64 -8.96
CA THR A 52 5.24 11.20 -10.12
C THR A 52 4.25 11.72 -11.16
N HIS A 53 4.73 12.62 -12.03
CA HIS A 53 4.01 13.02 -13.22
C HIS A 53 4.27 12.00 -14.34
N GLY A 54 3.45 10.96 -14.41
CA GLY A 54 3.64 9.83 -15.32
C GLY A 54 4.47 8.69 -14.72
N PRO A 55 4.90 7.71 -15.54
CA PRO A 55 5.44 6.45 -15.05
C PRO A 55 6.61 6.61 -14.06
N PRO A 56 6.60 5.89 -12.92
CA PRO A 56 7.49 6.15 -11.78
C PRO A 56 8.90 5.56 -11.91
N GLU A 57 9.18 4.74 -12.93
CA GLU A 57 10.37 3.89 -12.99
C GLU A 57 11.66 4.71 -12.98
N ALA A 58 11.71 5.82 -13.72
CA ALA A 58 12.89 6.68 -13.78
C ALA A 58 13.20 7.35 -12.43
N ALA A 59 12.18 7.71 -11.65
CA ALA A 59 12.33 8.28 -10.32
C ALA A 59 12.70 7.20 -9.29
N ALA A 60 12.10 6.01 -9.39
CA ALA A 60 12.43 4.85 -8.55
C ALA A 60 13.88 4.38 -8.75
N ASP A 61 14.36 4.30 -9.99
CA ASP A 61 15.74 3.93 -10.30
C ASP A 61 16.75 4.97 -9.81
N ALA A 62 16.39 6.27 -9.91
CA ALA A 62 17.18 7.33 -9.31
C ALA A 62 17.26 7.17 -7.78
N ALA A 63 16.13 6.91 -7.11
CA ALA A 63 16.11 6.66 -5.68
C ALA A 63 17.00 5.46 -5.28
N ARG A 64 16.93 4.34 -6.02
CA ARG A 64 17.82 3.17 -5.83
C ARG A 64 19.28 3.55 -5.92
N SER A 65 19.66 4.32 -6.95
CA SER A 65 21.04 4.74 -7.17
C SER A 65 21.60 5.64 -6.05
N LEU A 66 20.71 6.33 -5.33
CA LEU A 66 21.04 7.18 -4.17
C LEU A 66 21.05 6.41 -2.84
N GLY A 67 20.76 5.11 -2.86
CA GLY A 67 20.69 4.25 -1.67
C GLY A 67 19.31 4.19 -1.00
N GLY A 68 18.25 4.61 -1.70
CA GLY A 68 16.87 4.35 -1.28
C GLY A 68 16.50 2.87 -1.45
N ASP A 69 15.87 2.31 -0.42
CA ASP A 69 15.37 0.93 -0.43
C ASP A 69 13.94 0.92 -0.97
N ILE A 70 13.78 0.52 -2.24
CA ILE A 70 12.45 0.50 -2.88
C ILE A 70 11.65 -0.68 -2.34
N VAL A 71 10.50 -0.35 -1.76
CA VAL A 71 9.55 -1.33 -1.22
C VAL A 71 8.61 -1.80 -2.33
N TRP A 72 8.03 -0.88 -3.11
CA TRP A 72 7.10 -1.23 -4.18
C TRP A 72 7.06 -0.17 -5.28
N VAL A 73 6.88 -0.57 -6.54
CA VAL A 73 6.54 0.33 -7.66
C VAL A 73 5.13 -0.01 -8.10
N TYR A 74 4.22 0.96 -8.10
CA TYR A 74 2.80 0.68 -8.30
C TYR A 74 2.44 0.65 -9.78
N ASP A 75 1.57 -0.29 -10.15
CA ASP A 75 1.03 -0.38 -11.53
C ASP A 75 -0.21 0.51 -11.74
N ILE A 76 -0.96 0.79 -10.67
CA ILE A 76 -2.26 1.48 -10.72
C ILE A 76 -2.16 2.99 -10.48
N ILE A 77 -1.05 3.44 -9.88
CA ILE A 77 -0.75 4.85 -9.68
C ILE A 77 0.67 5.12 -10.15
N ASP A 78 0.88 6.32 -10.68
CA ASP A 78 2.20 6.85 -11.01
C ASP A 78 2.97 7.15 -9.73
N GLY A 79 3.53 6.10 -9.11
CA GLY A 79 4.26 6.24 -7.86
C GLY A 79 4.94 4.97 -7.37
N PHE A 80 5.68 5.12 -6.28
CA PHE A 80 6.42 4.05 -5.63
C PHE A 80 6.60 4.31 -4.13
N SER A 81 6.78 3.26 -3.34
CA SER A 81 7.15 3.35 -1.92
C SER A 81 8.59 2.96 -1.69
N LEU A 82 9.22 3.61 -0.72
CA LEU A 82 10.61 3.36 -0.34
C LEU A 82 10.88 3.66 1.13
N LYS A 83 11.93 3.05 1.67
CA LYS A 83 12.60 3.52 2.88
C LYS A 83 13.87 4.27 2.48
N ALA A 84 14.00 5.52 2.90
CA ALA A 84 15.12 6.34 2.49
C ALA A 84 15.55 7.34 3.57
N SER A 85 16.82 7.72 3.53
CA SER A 85 17.34 8.80 4.38
C SER A 85 16.83 10.16 3.91
N ARG A 86 16.88 11.16 4.79
CA ARG A 86 16.49 12.55 4.47
C ARG A 86 17.18 13.07 3.21
N GLY A 87 18.48 12.85 3.07
CA GLY A 87 19.25 13.33 1.92
C GLY A 87 18.78 12.74 0.58
N VAL A 88 18.35 11.47 0.56
CA VAL A 88 17.77 10.86 -0.65
C VAL A 88 16.45 11.53 -1.01
N LEU A 89 15.57 11.76 -0.02
CA LEU A 89 14.27 12.40 -0.26
C LEU A 89 14.44 13.86 -0.71
N ASP A 90 15.41 14.59 -0.15
CA ASP A 90 15.76 15.94 -0.58
C ASP A 90 16.17 15.96 -2.05
N VAL A 91 17.02 15.03 -2.50
CA VAL A 91 17.42 14.93 -3.91
C VAL A 91 16.26 14.53 -4.81
N LEU A 92 15.37 13.64 -4.36
CA LEU A 92 14.17 13.28 -5.13
C LEU A 92 13.24 14.47 -5.34
N SER A 93 13.06 15.33 -4.34
CA SER A 93 12.20 16.52 -4.45
C SER A 93 12.62 17.47 -5.58
N LEU A 94 13.91 17.51 -5.91
CA LEU A 94 14.45 18.35 -6.98
C LEU A 94 14.12 17.86 -8.39
N ARG A 95 13.68 16.61 -8.54
CA ARG A 95 13.36 16.08 -9.86
C ARG A 95 12.04 16.67 -10.38
N SER A 96 12.00 17.01 -11.65
CA SER A 96 10.80 17.58 -12.29
C SER A 96 9.67 16.57 -12.47
N ASP A 97 9.99 15.28 -12.54
CA ASP A 97 9.02 14.19 -12.66
C ASP A 97 8.44 13.74 -11.32
N VAL A 98 9.04 14.13 -10.19
CA VAL A 98 8.48 13.93 -8.85
C VAL A 98 7.44 15.01 -8.58
N GLU A 99 6.20 14.59 -8.34
CA GLU A 99 5.08 15.45 -7.97
C GLU A 99 5.09 15.70 -6.46
N ARG A 100 5.14 14.62 -5.67
CA ARG A 100 5.01 14.72 -4.21
C ARG A 100 5.65 13.56 -3.47
N ILE A 101 6.06 13.82 -2.23
CA ILE A 101 6.66 12.86 -1.30
C ILE A 101 5.83 12.85 -0.01
N TRP A 102 5.17 11.73 0.24
CA TRP A 102 4.24 11.51 1.33
C TRP A 102 4.86 10.64 2.42
N LEU A 103 4.45 10.85 3.67
CA LEU A 103 4.78 9.92 4.76
C LEU A 103 4.05 8.59 4.53
N ASP A 104 4.79 7.48 4.57
CA ASP A 104 4.18 6.15 4.63
C ASP A 104 3.72 5.87 6.07
N ARG A 105 2.41 5.96 6.31
CA ARG A 105 1.83 5.98 7.66
C ARG A 105 1.48 4.57 8.13
N PRO A 106 1.77 4.21 9.39
CA PRO A 106 1.20 3.01 9.97
C PRO A 106 -0.32 3.15 10.05
N MET A 107 -1.03 2.10 9.65
CA MET A 107 -2.49 1.97 9.80
C MET A 107 -2.82 1.03 10.97
N THR A 108 -3.97 1.23 11.59
CA THR A 108 -4.50 0.38 12.68
C THR A 108 -5.91 -0.05 12.34
N THR A 109 -6.31 -1.25 12.76
CA THR A 109 -7.68 -1.76 12.60
C THR A 109 -8.69 -0.99 13.46
N VAL A 110 -9.94 -0.94 13.00
CA VAL A 110 -11.08 -0.35 13.71
C VAL A 110 -12.28 -1.29 13.54
N MET A 111 -12.85 -1.74 14.67
CA MET A 111 -13.89 -2.76 14.70
C MET A 111 -15.28 -2.12 14.91
N ASP A 112 -16.24 -2.43 14.04
CA ASP A 112 -17.67 -2.11 14.21
C ASP A 112 -18.59 -3.26 13.75
N ASN A 113 -19.79 -3.33 14.33
CA ASN A 113 -20.71 -4.48 14.28
C ASN A 113 -21.82 -4.41 13.20
N SER A 114 -22.22 -5.60 12.73
CA SER A 114 -23.59 -6.07 12.37
C SER A 114 -24.04 -6.17 10.90
N ALA A 115 -24.62 -7.34 10.57
CA ALA A 115 -25.27 -7.67 9.28
C ALA A 115 -26.81 -7.70 9.36
N TYR A 116 -27.39 -7.99 10.53
CA TYR A 116 -28.85 -8.05 10.71
C TYR A 116 -29.51 -6.67 10.79
N ALA A 117 -28.77 -5.65 11.23
CA ALA A 117 -29.29 -4.29 11.32
C ALA A 117 -29.62 -3.68 9.94
N ILE A 118 -29.10 -4.26 8.84
CA ILE A 118 -29.25 -3.77 7.48
C ILE A 118 -30.22 -4.61 6.62
N GLU A 119 -31.07 -5.45 7.23
CA GLU A 119 -32.13 -6.23 6.56
C GLU A 119 -31.66 -7.21 5.47
N SER A 120 -30.46 -7.80 5.65
CA SER A 120 -29.87 -8.78 4.72
C SER A 120 -30.77 -10.01 4.49
N ASP A 121 -31.61 -10.37 5.47
CA ASP A 121 -32.58 -11.46 5.40
C ASP A 121 -33.61 -11.29 4.26
N LYS A 122 -34.02 -10.05 3.98
CA LYS A 122 -34.94 -9.74 2.87
C LYS A 122 -34.29 -9.98 1.51
N ALA A 123 -33.00 -9.68 1.38
CA ALA A 123 -32.25 -9.93 0.15
C ALA A 123 -32.12 -11.44 -0.10
N TRP A 124 -31.81 -12.24 0.92
CA TRP A 124 -31.74 -13.69 0.80
C TRP A 124 -33.10 -14.31 0.43
N ALA A 125 -34.19 -13.80 1.03
CA ALA A 125 -35.55 -14.23 0.68
C ALA A 125 -35.91 -13.92 -0.79
N ALA A 126 -35.29 -12.90 -1.39
CA ALA A 126 -35.39 -12.58 -2.81
C ALA A 126 -34.41 -13.37 -3.69
N GLY A 127 -33.62 -14.30 -3.12
CA GLY A 127 -32.63 -15.11 -3.83
C GLY A 127 -31.31 -14.38 -4.10
N ILE A 128 -31.05 -13.27 -3.41
CA ILE A 128 -29.84 -12.45 -3.58
C ILE A 128 -28.92 -12.68 -2.37
N ASP A 129 -27.87 -13.47 -2.56
CA ASP A 129 -26.93 -13.86 -1.49
C ASP A 129 -25.45 -13.64 -1.87
N GLY A 130 -25.18 -13.01 -3.02
CA GLY A 130 -23.84 -12.77 -3.54
C GLY A 130 -23.25 -13.93 -4.37
N SER A 131 -24.00 -15.00 -4.63
CA SER A 131 -23.57 -16.10 -5.49
C SER A 131 -23.04 -15.63 -6.85
N GLY A 132 -21.88 -16.14 -7.24
CA GLY A 132 -21.20 -15.79 -8.50
C GLY A 132 -20.38 -14.50 -8.46
N LEU A 133 -20.35 -13.80 -7.32
CA LEU A 133 -19.51 -12.62 -7.10
C LEU A 133 -18.33 -12.94 -6.18
N SER A 134 -17.26 -12.14 -6.30
CA SER A 134 -16.12 -12.19 -5.40
C SER A 134 -15.96 -10.86 -4.67
N VAL A 135 -15.66 -10.90 -3.38
CA VAL A 135 -15.37 -9.74 -2.53
C VAL A 135 -13.93 -9.82 -2.04
N ALA A 136 -13.17 -8.74 -2.21
CA ALA A 136 -11.82 -8.63 -1.67
C ALA A 136 -11.88 -8.10 -0.22
N VAL A 137 -11.30 -8.84 0.72
CA VAL A 137 -11.12 -8.40 2.11
C VAL A 137 -9.64 -8.08 2.31
N ILE A 138 -9.34 -6.79 2.50
CA ILE A 138 -7.99 -6.26 2.65
C ILE A 138 -7.79 -5.89 4.13
N ASP A 139 -7.20 -6.80 4.91
CA ASP A 139 -7.23 -6.73 6.39
C ASP A 139 -6.04 -7.49 7.02
N THR A 140 -6.13 -7.96 8.27
CA THR A 140 -5.08 -8.71 8.99
C THR A 140 -4.88 -10.15 8.50
N GLY A 141 -5.73 -10.62 7.58
CA GLY A 141 -5.72 -11.98 7.03
C GLY A 141 -7.02 -12.73 7.27
N ILE A 142 -6.96 -14.06 7.19
CA ILE A 142 -8.09 -14.93 7.53
C ILE A 142 -7.64 -16.24 8.22
N ASP A 143 -8.43 -16.71 9.18
CA ASP A 143 -8.43 -18.12 9.57
C ASP A 143 -9.15 -18.95 8.49
N SER A 144 -8.39 -19.37 7.47
CA SER A 144 -8.92 -20.12 6.33
C SER A 144 -9.45 -21.51 6.67
N LEU A 145 -9.10 -22.05 7.85
CA LEU A 145 -9.57 -23.34 8.34
C LEU A 145 -10.87 -23.22 9.14
N HIS A 146 -11.32 -22.00 9.43
CA HIS A 146 -12.56 -21.78 10.15
C HIS A 146 -13.75 -22.34 9.33
N PRO A 147 -14.60 -23.20 9.93
CA PRO A 147 -15.65 -23.92 9.20
C PRO A 147 -16.66 -22.99 8.50
N PHE A 148 -16.80 -21.76 8.99
CA PHE A 148 -17.72 -20.76 8.42
C PHE A 148 -17.31 -20.29 7.02
N PHE A 149 -16.06 -20.52 6.61
CA PHE A 149 -15.57 -20.14 5.29
C PHE A 149 -15.40 -21.32 4.33
N SER A 150 -15.99 -22.48 4.65
CA SER A 150 -15.85 -23.68 3.82
C SER A 150 -16.25 -23.41 2.36
N GLY A 151 -15.27 -23.52 1.46
CA GLY A 151 -15.42 -23.25 0.03
C GLY A 151 -15.68 -21.78 -0.35
N ALA A 152 -15.58 -20.84 0.60
CA ALA A 152 -15.78 -19.41 0.34
C ALA A 152 -14.51 -18.74 -0.18
N ILE A 153 -13.34 -19.18 0.28
CA ILE A 153 -12.05 -18.54 -0.04
C ILE A 153 -11.61 -18.96 -1.45
N SER A 154 -11.59 -18.00 -2.37
CA SER A 154 -11.14 -18.19 -3.76
C SER A 154 -9.69 -17.76 -3.98
N ALA A 155 -9.16 -16.86 -3.14
CA ALA A 155 -7.77 -16.42 -3.17
C ALA A 155 -7.35 -15.94 -1.79
N CYS A 156 -6.06 -16.10 -1.48
CA CYS A 156 -5.51 -15.71 -0.18
C CYS A 156 -4.03 -15.35 -0.33
N VAL A 157 -3.70 -14.09 -0.09
CA VAL A 157 -2.34 -13.56 -0.23
C VAL A 157 -2.01 -12.60 0.90
N SER A 158 -0.73 -12.32 1.09
CA SER A 158 -0.19 -11.28 1.95
C SER A 158 0.67 -10.33 1.14
N THR A 159 0.67 -9.04 1.50
CA THR A 159 1.57 -8.02 0.95
C THR A 159 2.51 -7.44 2.01
N ILE A 160 2.58 -8.08 3.19
CA ILE A 160 3.42 -7.63 4.30
C ILE A 160 4.89 -7.58 3.87
N GLY A 161 5.56 -6.49 4.21
CA GLY A 161 6.95 -6.27 3.83
C GLY A 161 7.16 -5.93 2.36
N GLY A 162 6.10 -5.60 1.61
CA GLY A 162 6.20 -5.28 0.19
C GLY A 162 6.42 -6.51 -0.70
N LEU A 163 6.02 -7.69 -0.23
CA LEU A 163 6.17 -8.94 -0.98
C LEU A 163 4.83 -9.64 -1.07
N VAL A 164 4.47 -10.13 -2.25
CA VAL A 164 3.29 -10.96 -2.43
C VAL A 164 3.64 -12.40 -2.06
N SER A 165 2.97 -12.93 -1.04
CA SER A 165 3.14 -14.31 -0.57
C SER A 165 1.79 -14.98 -0.32
N PRO A 166 1.73 -16.32 -0.22
CA PRO A 166 0.50 -17.02 0.15
C PRO A 166 0.20 -16.98 1.67
N GLU A 167 0.99 -16.27 2.48
CA GLU A 167 0.92 -16.29 3.95
C GLU A 167 -0.15 -15.33 4.51
N CYS A 168 -1.41 -15.59 4.17
CA CYS A 168 -2.55 -14.76 4.56
C CYS A 168 -3.20 -15.14 5.90
N THR A 169 -2.56 -15.99 6.71
CA THR A 169 -3.11 -16.43 8.01
C THR A 169 -3.31 -15.22 8.92
N ASP A 170 -4.51 -15.13 9.50
CA ASP A 170 -4.83 -14.09 10.48
C ASP A 170 -4.19 -14.40 11.84
N SER A 171 -3.38 -13.47 12.34
CA SER A 171 -2.81 -13.54 13.70
C SER A 171 -3.47 -12.57 14.69
N ASP A 172 -4.38 -11.73 14.22
CA ASP A 172 -5.07 -10.71 15.03
C ASP A 172 -6.54 -11.08 15.28
N GLY A 173 -7.23 -11.57 14.24
CA GLY A 173 -8.63 -11.98 14.26
C GLY A 173 -9.58 -10.97 13.63
N HIS A 174 -9.16 -9.72 13.43
CA HIS A 174 -9.99 -8.68 12.83
C HIS A 174 -10.43 -9.04 11.40
N GLY A 175 -9.50 -9.43 10.54
CA GLY A 175 -9.78 -9.82 9.15
C GLY A 175 -10.71 -11.02 9.05
N THR A 176 -10.54 -12.01 9.93
CA THR A 176 -11.45 -13.16 10.06
C THR A 176 -12.86 -12.72 10.44
N HIS A 177 -12.99 -11.78 11.38
CA HIS A 177 -14.29 -11.24 11.81
C HIS A 177 -14.98 -10.42 10.70
N VAL A 178 -14.21 -9.57 10.00
CA VAL A 178 -14.70 -8.80 8.84
C VAL A 178 -15.16 -9.75 7.74
N ALA A 179 -14.36 -10.74 7.37
CA ALA A 179 -14.71 -11.77 6.40
C ALA A 179 -15.99 -12.53 6.80
N GLY A 180 -16.16 -12.82 8.09
CA GLY A 180 -17.37 -13.44 8.64
C GLY A 180 -18.62 -12.59 8.44
N THR A 181 -18.50 -11.29 8.71
CA THR A 181 -19.59 -10.32 8.48
C THR A 181 -19.98 -10.26 7.01
N VAL A 182 -19.02 -10.36 6.09
CA VAL A 182 -19.28 -10.32 4.65
C VAL A 182 -19.90 -11.62 4.16
N ALA A 183 -19.24 -12.77 4.34
CA ALA A 183 -19.59 -14.01 3.63
C ALA A 183 -19.43 -15.28 4.47
N SER A 184 -19.67 -15.21 5.80
CA SER A 184 -19.84 -16.43 6.59
C SER A 184 -20.94 -17.31 5.98
N ARG A 185 -20.64 -18.58 5.75
CA ARG A 185 -21.57 -19.61 5.25
C ARG A 185 -22.20 -20.42 6.37
N ASP A 186 -21.98 -20.04 7.62
CA ASP A 186 -22.65 -20.67 8.73
C ASP A 186 -24.15 -20.44 8.68
N SER A 187 -24.92 -21.50 8.91
CA SER A 187 -26.39 -21.44 8.87
C SER A 187 -27.01 -20.62 10.02
N LYS A 188 -26.31 -20.50 11.15
CA LYS A 188 -26.77 -19.76 12.34
C LYS A 188 -26.26 -18.32 12.33
N TYR A 189 -25.06 -18.09 11.80
CA TYR A 189 -24.43 -16.78 11.69
C TYR A 189 -23.98 -16.49 10.25
N PRO A 190 -24.93 -16.38 9.29
CA PRO A 190 -24.60 -16.04 7.92
C PRO A 190 -24.05 -14.62 7.82
N GLY A 191 -23.07 -14.44 6.93
CA GLY A 191 -22.63 -13.10 6.50
C GLY A 191 -23.71 -12.43 5.64
N VAL A 192 -23.53 -11.16 5.33
CA VAL A 192 -24.46 -10.40 4.46
C VAL A 192 -24.64 -11.06 3.08
N ALA A 193 -23.57 -11.62 2.53
CA ALA A 193 -23.51 -12.26 1.21
C ALA A 193 -22.86 -13.66 1.31
N PRO A 194 -23.57 -14.65 1.88
CA PRO A 194 -23.00 -15.97 2.16
C PRO A 194 -22.64 -16.77 0.89
N GLY A 195 -23.27 -16.46 -0.25
CA GLY A 195 -22.98 -17.07 -1.55
C GLY A 195 -21.71 -16.53 -2.22
N ALA A 196 -21.18 -15.39 -1.77
CA ALA A 196 -19.99 -14.79 -2.35
C ALA A 196 -18.73 -15.63 -2.12
N SER A 197 -17.74 -15.46 -3.00
CA SER A 197 -16.37 -15.90 -2.77
C SER A 197 -15.52 -14.77 -2.17
N LEU A 198 -14.53 -15.12 -1.37
CA LEU A 198 -13.62 -14.19 -0.73
C LEU A 198 -12.22 -14.28 -1.34
N ALA A 199 -11.69 -13.13 -1.76
CA ALA A 199 -10.28 -12.93 -2.01
C ALA A 199 -9.68 -12.19 -0.81
N VAL A 200 -8.83 -12.85 -0.03
CA VAL A 200 -8.24 -12.25 1.17
C VAL A 200 -6.85 -11.72 0.87
N VAL A 201 -6.61 -10.46 1.26
CA VAL A 201 -5.33 -9.79 1.13
C VAL A 201 -4.91 -9.31 2.52
N ARG A 202 -3.91 -9.97 3.10
CA ARG A 202 -3.31 -9.57 4.36
C ARG A 202 -2.39 -8.37 4.15
N VAL A 203 -2.68 -7.26 4.82
CA VAL A 203 -1.90 -6.01 4.76
C VAL A 203 -1.51 -5.46 6.14
N LEU A 204 -1.98 -6.10 7.22
CA LEU A 204 -1.66 -5.78 8.62
C LEU A 204 -1.05 -6.99 9.37
#